data_AF-A0A416HYK7-F1
#
_entry.id   AF-A0A416HYK7-F1
#
_cell.length_a   1.000
_cell.length_b   1.000
_cell.length_c   1.000
_cell.angle_alpha   90.00
_cell.angle_beta   90.00
_cell.angle_gamma   90.00
#
_symmetry.space_group_name_H-M   'P 1'
#
loop_
_entity.id
_entity.type
_entity.pdbx_description
1 polymer ?
#
loop_
_entity_poly.entity_id
_entity_poly.type
_entity_poly.pdbx_seq_one_letter_code
_entity_poly.pdbx_strand_id
1 'polypeptide(L)'
;MSKPEKFLSIGISILKAQGEKPGCDAKQLWRMIRQARNLLEERGILYPGKAMQERRIGTLHVTVADEKGLPTPAQVKLFPLRAGESAGTFHKVNGRIDMIREMTGEDGILQKSLPTGRYMAEISKGSEYIIITEELRITETGIRKSYSLESFVNLGEKGYYAGDLHHHSIYSSPVYGGDDDVCETPEEVSCSMRAMGLAFGALSDHHNTLNHDAWRAQEKEDFLPVVSKEISTSNGHVLSLGVEKDVIYHVPGEERTEEALRSEFRRIASQIRGEGGIPQLNHPRDYSVSTSFNPAFYDMLDIFQTMEIWNGSHPMYYGTVNADAAQLWRELLEQGRYIPAVTGSDTHNIRANDYHELFGELMWIDSVLKEQKEIRRRLEESYGAQLGCLDLLHTRLLPRLEKWAESNLTSGGVRTYVKLEGRPDSEKVLDALRNGQSFLTNGPILYATPRKEGIELTILGNLPLEQLSIYGSGGYERKIVLTQREETRGKGYYDYSMILPWNAESRECKWLFFVAASDFTNMAITNPTQNMQCFCSVKDN
;
A
#
# COMPACT_ATOMS: atom_id res chain seq x y z
N MET A 1 -9.18 14.12 -9.20
CA MET A 1 -9.83 14.27 -7.87
C MET A 1 -8.77 14.78 -6.91
N SER A 2 -9.06 15.72 -6.01
CA SER A 2 -8.06 16.18 -5.04
C SER A 2 -7.79 15.13 -3.96
N LYS A 3 -6.63 15.18 -3.30
CA LYS A 3 -6.27 14.25 -2.21
C LYS A 3 -7.28 14.21 -1.05
N PRO A 4 -7.83 15.35 -0.56
CA PRO A 4 -8.92 15.34 0.42
C PRO A 4 -10.17 14.62 -0.08
N GLU A 5 -10.58 14.86 -1.33
CA GLU A 5 -11.75 14.20 -1.92
C GLU A 5 -11.51 12.68 -2.05
N LYS A 6 -10.30 12.24 -2.40
CA LYS A 6 -9.93 10.81 -2.45
C LYS A 6 -10.07 10.17 -1.06
N PHE A 7 -9.50 10.79 -0.02
CA PHE A 7 -9.62 10.32 1.36
C PHE A 7 -11.07 10.23 1.84
N LEU A 8 -11.89 11.27 1.59
CA LEU A 8 -13.30 11.27 1.96
C LEU A 8 -14.12 10.25 1.14
N SER A 9 -13.75 10.00 -0.11
CA SER A 9 -14.39 8.98 -0.96
C SER A 9 -14.20 7.57 -0.41
N ILE A 10 -13.03 7.27 0.17
CA ILE A 10 -12.78 6.02 0.88
C ILE A 10 -13.79 5.85 2.02
N GLY A 11 -13.87 6.85 2.90
CA GLY A 11 -14.76 6.79 4.07
C GLY A 11 -16.24 6.66 3.67
N ILE A 12 -16.71 7.48 2.73
CA ILE A 12 -18.09 7.46 2.24
C ILE A 12 -18.46 6.10 1.63
N SER A 13 -17.56 5.51 0.84
CA SER A 13 -17.82 4.23 0.18
C SER A 13 -17.90 3.08 1.18
N ILE A 14 -17.03 3.08 2.20
CA ILE A 14 -17.11 2.11 3.29
C ILE A 14 -18.42 2.26 4.08
N LEU A 15 -18.84 3.49 4.41
CA LEU A 15 -20.11 3.73 5.09
C LEU A 15 -21.29 3.17 4.28
N LYS A 16 -21.34 3.44 2.96
CA LYS A 16 -22.38 2.92 2.06
C LYS A 16 -22.38 1.39 2.03
N ALA A 17 -21.21 0.76 1.96
CA ALA A 17 -21.10 -0.70 1.96
C ALA A 17 -21.59 -1.31 3.29
N GLN A 18 -21.45 -0.60 4.40
CA GLN A 18 -22.00 -0.98 5.71
C GLN A 18 -23.51 -0.71 5.86
N GLY A 19 -24.19 -0.24 4.80
CA GLY A 19 -25.62 0.04 4.80
C GLY A 19 -26.01 1.42 5.32
N GLU A 20 -25.03 2.26 5.69
CA GLU A 20 -25.28 3.64 6.07
C GLU A 20 -25.68 4.48 4.84
N LYS A 21 -26.34 5.63 5.09
CA LYS A 21 -26.76 6.55 4.03
C LYS A 21 -26.10 7.92 4.23
N PRO A 22 -24.84 8.11 3.79
CA PRO A 22 -24.10 9.36 4.00
C PRO A 22 -24.80 10.61 3.44
N GLY A 23 -25.69 10.47 2.45
CA GLY A 23 -26.47 11.58 1.91
C GLY A 23 -25.68 12.62 1.09
N CYS A 24 -24.36 12.44 0.94
CA CYS A 24 -23.51 13.29 0.13
C CYS A 24 -22.38 12.51 -0.56
N ASP A 25 -21.75 13.14 -1.54
CA ASP A 25 -20.46 12.72 -2.11
C ASP A 25 -19.27 13.44 -1.45
N ALA A 26 -18.05 13.01 -1.78
CA ALA A 26 -16.82 13.55 -1.21
C ALA A 26 -16.60 15.04 -1.54
N LYS A 27 -17.01 15.49 -2.73
CA LYS A 27 -16.86 16.89 -3.17
C LYS A 27 -17.81 17.81 -2.38
N GLN A 28 -19.05 17.36 -2.20
CA GLN A 28 -20.04 18.03 -1.37
C GLN A 28 -19.59 18.11 0.09
N LEU A 29 -19.09 17.00 0.64
CA LEU A 29 -18.58 16.95 2.01
C LEU A 29 -17.37 17.88 2.18
N TRP A 30 -16.41 17.82 1.26
CA TRP A 30 -15.22 18.69 1.30
C TRP A 30 -15.58 20.17 1.21
N ARG A 31 -16.55 20.54 0.37
CA ARG A 31 -17.07 21.90 0.31
C ARG A 31 -17.67 22.35 1.65
N MET A 32 -18.43 21.49 2.33
CA MET A 32 -18.96 21.80 3.67
C MET A 32 -17.84 22.02 4.67
N ILE A 33 -16.82 21.16 4.68
CA ILE A 33 -15.67 21.26 5.59
C ILE A 33 -14.92 22.58 5.39
N ARG A 34 -14.70 23.00 4.14
CA ARG A 34 -14.13 24.32 3.83
C ARG A 34 -15.02 25.47 4.29
N GLN A 35 -16.35 25.34 4.16
CA GLN A 35 -17.28 26.35 4.66
C GLN A 35 -17.25 26.43 6.20
N ALA A 36 -17.18 25.28 6.88
CA ALA A 36 -17.05 25.23 8.33
C ALA A 36 -15.78 25.94 8.80
N ARG A 37 -14.65 25.68 8.14
CA ARG A 37 -13.39 26.39 8.38
C ARG A 37 -13.55 27.90 8.23
N ASN A 38 -14.11 28.38 7.13
CA ASN A 38 -14.31 29.82 6.90
C ASN A 38 -15.16 30.47 8.00
N LEU A 39 -16.25 29.82 8.43
CA LEU A 39 -17.11 30.32 9.51
C LEU A 39 -16.40 30.37 10.87
N LEU A 40 -15.49 29.44 11.13
CA LEU A 40 -14.64 29.44 12.33
C LEU A 40 -13.62 30.59 12.27
N GLU A 41 -12.96 30.76 11.12
CA GLU A 41 -11.99 31.84 10.89
C GLU A 41 -12.65 33.23 11.02
N GLU A 42 -13.87 33.43 10.52
CA GLU A 42 -14.66 34.66 10.71
C GLU A 42 -14.91 35.01 12.20
N ARG A 43 -14.90 34.01 13.09
CA ARG A 43 -15.01 34.21 14.55
C ARG A 43 -13.66 34.32 15.26
N GLY A 44 -12.56 34.35 14.51
CA GLY A 44 -11.21 34.32 15.07
C GLY A 44 -10.80 32.96 15.64
N ILE A 45 -11.56 31.89 15.36
CA ILE A 45 -11.24 30.53 15.77
C ILE A 45 -10.43 29.90 14.63
N LEU A 46 -9.13 30.10 14.68
CA LEU A 46 -8.22 29.60 13.66
C LEU A 46 -7.85 28.16 13.97
N TYR A 47 -7.65 27.35 12.91
CA TYR A 47 -6.98 26.06 13.08
C TYR A 47 -5.63 26.36 13.73
N PRO A 48 -5.35 25.84 14.93
CA PRO A 48 -4.02 25.87 15.45
C PRO A 48 -3.25 24.95 14.51
N GLY A 49 -2.67 25.50 13.43
CA GLY A 49 -1.74 24.76 12.61
C GLY A 49 -0.54 24.34 13.47
N LYS A 50 0.63 24.19 12.87
CA LYS A 50 1.85 24.31 13.67
C LYS A 50 1.97 25.76 14.15
N ALA A 51 1.13 26.20 15.09
CA ALA A 51 1.43 27.35 15.91
C ALA A 51 2.79 27.04 16.52
N MET A 52 3.81 27.74 16.02
CA MET A 52 5.12 27.84 16.64
C MET A 52 4.91 28.48 18.01
N GLN A 53 4.35 27.73 18.97
CA GLN A 53 4.89 27.85 20.31
C GLN A 53 6.38 27.63 20.16
N GLU A 54 7.19 28.47 20.79
CA GLU A 54 8.64 28.29 20.91
C GLU A 54 8.92 26.94 21.59
N ARG A 55 8.79 25.87 20.81
CA ARG A 55 9.12 24.53 21.24
C ARG A 55 10.62 24.47 21.12
N ARG A 56 11.29 24.41 22.27
CA ARG A 56 12.70 24.03 22.36
C ARG A 56 12.92 22.83 21.43
N ILE A 57 13.97 22.89 20.62
CA ILE A 57 14.30 21.85 19.64
C ILE A 57 15.49 21.07 20.17
N GLY A 58 15.45 19.76 20.00
CA GLY A 58 16.59 18.86 20.19
C GLY A 58 16.90 18.08 18.92
N THR A 59 18.09 17.49 18.86
CA THR A 59 18.50 16.64 17.74
C THR A 59 18.45 15.18 18.13
N LEU A 60 17.71 14.37 17.37
CA LEU A 60 17.79 12.92 17.40
C LEU A 60 18.82 12.46 16.37
N HIS A 61 19.80 11.68 16.81
CA HIS A 61 20.73 10.99 15.93
C HIS A 61 20.55 9.48 16.11
N VAL A 62 20.19 8.80 15.03
CA VAL A 62 19.95 7.36 15.00
C VAL A 62 20.95 6.72 14.07
N THR A 63 21.54 5.61 14.50
CA THR A 63 22.33 4.71 13.64
C THR A 63 21.66 3.35 13.62
N VAL A 64 21.49 2.76 12.43
CA VAL A 64 20.92 1.43 12.24
C VAL A 64 21.88 0.58 11.45
N ALA A 65 22.13 -0.63 11.95
CA ALA A 65 22.91 -1.66 11.29
C ALA A 65 22.09 -2.95 11.17
N ASP A 66 22.49 -3.81 10.23
CA ASP A 66 22.00 -5.17 10.14
C ASP A 66 22.64 -6.09 11.19
N GLU A 67 22.22 -7.35 11.22
CA GLU A 67 22.74 -8.41 12.08
C GLU A 67 24.24 -8.71 11.92
N LYS A 68 24.89 -8.24 10.84
CA LYS A 68 26.34 -8.34 10.60
C LYS A 68 27.09 -7.08 11.03
N GLY A 69 26.38 -6.07 11.56
CA GLY A 69 26.93 -4.79 11.95
C GLY A 69 27.19 -3.84 10.79
N LEU A 70 26.70 -4.14 9.58
CA LEU A 70 26.80 -3.25 8.42
C LEU A 70 25.70 -2.19 8.47
N PRO A 71 26.00 -0.92 8.19
CA PRO A 71 24.96 0.11 8.14
C PRO A 71 23.88 -0.22 7.11
N THR A 72 22.62 0.09 7.43
CA THR A 72 21.50 -0.24 6.54
C THR A 72 20.41 0.82 6.55
N PRO A 73 19.82 1.13 5.38
CA PRO A 73 18.56 1.88 5.32
C PRO A 73 17.47 1.14 6.11
N ALA A 74 16.75 1.89 6.94
CA ALA A 74 15.65 1.42 7.77
C ALA A 74 14.62 2.53 7.97
N GLN A 75 13.37 2.15 8.14
CA GLN A 75 12.30 3.08 8.48
C GLN A 75 12.35 3.43 9.97
N VAL A 76 12.23 4.72 10.26
CA VAL A 76 12.15 5.30 11.61
C VAL A 76 10.82 6.05 11.72
N LYS A 77 9.89 5.51 12.49
CA LYS A 77 8.63 6.19 12.85
C LYS A 77 8.72 6.73 14.27
N LEU A 78 8.27 7.96 14.47
CA LEU A 78 8.26 8.63 15.78
C LEU A 78 6.86 9.14 16.06
N PHE A 79 6.26 8.67 17.15
CA PHE A 79 4.91 9.03 17.57
C PHE A 79 5.00 9.93 18.82
N PRO A 80 4.60 11.21 18.75
CA PRO A 80 4.63 12.10 19.91
C PRO A 80 3.69 11.62 21.04
N LEU A 81 4.27 11.35 22.22
CA LEU A 81 3.51 10.92 23.40
C LEU A 81 2.81 12.10 24.08
N ARG A 82 1.55 11.90 24.47
CA ARG A 82 0.76 12.88 25.24
C ARG A 82 1.19 12.94 26.71
N ALA A 83 0.74 13.98 27.40
CA ALA A 83 0.82 14.03 28.85
C ALA A 83 0.08 12.83 29.46
N GLY A 84 0.76 12.04 30.29
CA GLY A 84 0.21 10.83 30.89
C GLY A 84 0.37 9.54 30.06
N GLU A 85 0.78 9.63 28.79
CA GLU A 85 1.13 8.43 28.01
C GLU A 85 2.52 7.90 28.38
N SER A 86 2.73 6.61 28.15
CA SER A 86 3.98 5.88 28.38
C SER A 86 4.10 4.76 27.35
N ALA A 87 5.26 4.12 27.25
CA ALA A 87 5.42 2.94 26.40
C ALA A 87 4.34 1.87 26.60
N GLY A 88 3.92 1.62 27.85
CA GLY A 88 2.94 0.58 28.16
C GLY A 88 1.48 0.98 27.91
N THR A 89 1.20 2.27 27.72
CA THR A 89 -0.15 2.81 27.48
C THR A 89 -0.33 3.40 26.09
N PHE A 90 0.74 3.45 25.31
CA PHE A 90 0.73 4.00 23.97
C PHE A 90 0.01 3.07 22.98
N HIS A 91 -0.85 3.68 22.17
CA HIS A 91 -1.48 3.04 21.02
C HIS A 91 -1.16 3.89 19.78
N LYS A 92 -0.77 3.26 18.68
CA LYS A 92 -0.47 3.96 17.41
C LYS A 92 -1.67 4.81 16.97
N VAL A 93 -2.83 4.14 16.88
CA VAL A 93 -4.13 4.77 16.67
C VAL A 93 -4.55 5.53 17.93
N ASN A 94 -4.31 6.83 17.95
CA ASN A 94 -4.56 7.71 19.09
C ASN A 94 -5.56 8.84 18.76
N GLY A 95 -6.15 8.84 17.56
CA GLY A 95 -7.03 9.89 17.06
C GLY A 95 -6.27 11.05 16.41
N ARG A 96 -4.99 10.85 16.05
CA ARG A 96 -4.15 11.85 15.37
C ARG A 96 -3.19 11.13 14.42
N ILE A 97 -3.12 11.58 13.18
CA ILE A 97 -2.02 11.22 12.29
C ILE A 97 -0.90 12.25 12.50
N ASP A 98 -0.15 12.13 13.60
CA ASP A 98 0.99 12.99 13.93
C ASP A 98 2.34 12.22 13.97
N MET A 99 2.32 10.96 13.53
CA MET A 99 3.49 10.12 13.33
C MET A 99 4.48 10.78 12.37
N ILE A 100 5.70 11.02 12.82
CA ILE A 100 6.79 11.46 11.95
C ILE A 100 7.45 10.22 11.35
N ARG A 101 7.34 10.04 10.03
CA ARG A 101 8.05 8.99 9.29
C ARG A 101 9.31 9.55 8.65
N GLU A 102 10.43 8.90 8.92
CA GLU A 102 11.72 9.15 8.31
C GLU A 102 12.40 7.81 7.98
N MET A 103 13.54 7.89 7.33
CA MET A 103 14.38 6.74 7.01
C MET A 103 15.84 7.09 7.28
N THR A 104 16.64 6.10 7.68
CA THR A 104 18.09 6.24 7.65
C THR A 104 18.61 6.24 6.21
N GLY A 105 19.74 6.90 5.98
CA GLY A 105 20.44 6.89 4.69
C GLY A 105 21.13 5.56 4.40
N GLU A 106 21.84 5.49 3.26
CA GLU A 106 22.68 4.33 2.91
C GLU A 106 23.75 4.02 3.96
N ASP A 107 24.21 5.05 4.67
CA ASP A 107 25.14 4.97 5.79
C ASP A 107 24.50 4.52 7.10
N GLY A 108 23.21 4.16 7.09
CA GLY A 108 22.45 3.76 8.26
C GLY A 108 22.20 4.89 9.25
N ILE A 109 22.42 6.15 8.88
CA ILE A 109 22.30 7.30 9.79
C ILE A 109 21.04 8.11 9.49
N LEU A 110 20.36 8.54 10.54
CA LEU A 110 19.32 9.57 10.51
C LEU A 110 19.67 10.65 11.53
N GLN A 111 19.69 11.92 11.09
CA GLN A 111 19.73 13.07 11.99
C GLN A 111 18.49 13.92 11.79
N LYS A 112 17.70 14.11 12.86
CA LYS A 112 16.43 14.85 12.80
C LYS A 112 16.30 15.84 13.93
N SER A 113 15.98 17.09 13.60
CA SER A 113 15.57 18.10 14.57
C SER A 113 14.10 17.91 14.92
N LEU A 114 13.80 17.81 16.22
CA LEU A 114 12.47 17.51 16.75
C LEU A 114 12.16 18.42 17.94
N PRO A 115 10.88 18.76 18.18
CA PRO A 115 10.48 19.36 19.44
C PRO A 115 10.92 18.51 20.63
N THR A 116 11.42 19.16 21.69
CA THR A 116 11.68 18.46 22.95
C THR A 116 10.39 17.82 23.47
N GLY A 117 10.49 16.60 23.97
CA GLY A 117 9.32 15.83 24.35
C GLY A 117 9.62 14.34 24.42
N ARG A 118 8.57 13.55 24.62
CA ARG A 118 8.65 12.10 24.61
C ARG A 118 8.01 11.56 23.35
N TYR A 119 8.59 10.51 22.79
CA TYR A 119 8.16 9.89 21.56
C TYR A 119 8.20 8.37 21.73
N MET A 120 7.24 7.65 21.17
CA MET A 120 7.44 6.24 20.88
C MET A 120 8.14 6.14 19.52
N ALA A 121 9.31 5.50 19.48
CA ALA A 121 10.01 5.20 18.25
C ALA A 121 9.72 3.77 17.79
N GLU A 122 9.61 3.59 16.48
CA GLU A 122 9.51 2.30 15.81
C GLU A 122 10.57 2.23 14.70
N ILE A 123 11.49 1.26 14.82
CA ILE A 123 12.54 0.99 13.83
C ILE A 123 12.21 -0.33 13.13
N SER A 124 12.15 -0.32 11.80
CA SER A 124 11.75 -1.49 11.01
C SER A 124 12.38 -1.51 9.62
N LYS A 125 12.42 -2.70 9.00
CA LYS A 125 12.90 -2.93 7.63
C LYS A 125 12.03 -3.94 6.89
N GLY A 126 10.74 -3.66 6.79
CA GLY A 126 9.82 -4.49 6.04
C GLY A 126 9.36 -5.77 6.74
N SER A 127 9.00 -6.78 5.93
CA SER A 127 8.25 -7.97 6.34
C SER A 127 9.10 -9.04 7.01
N GLU A 128 10.42 -9.00 6.83
CA GLU A 128 11.34 -10.08 7.23
C GLU A 128 12.11 -9.77 8.53
N TYR A 129 11.91 -8.57 9.08
CA TYR A 129 12.66 -8.05 10.23
C TYR A 129 11.78 -7.86 11.45
N ILE A 130 12.38 -8.06 12.62
CA ILE A 130 11.76 -7.75 13.91
C ILE A 130 11.59 -6.24 14.03
N ILE A 131 10.41 -5.81 14.49
CA ILE A 131 10.11 -4.40 14.75
C ILE A 131 10.64 -4.04 16.15
N ILE A 132 11.49 -3.01 16.22
CA ILE A 132 11.98 -2.48 17.50
C ILE A 132 11.13 -1.29 17.90
N THR A 133 10.62 -1.28 19.13
CA THR A 133 9.90 -0.13 19.70
C THR A 133 10.57 0.37 20.97
N GLU A 134 10.78 1.68 21.10
CA GLU A 134 11.43 2.30 22.27
C GLU A 134 10.82 3.67 22.61
N GLU A 135 10.58 3.96 23.88
CA GLU A 135 10.26 5.33 24.32
C GLU A 135 11.54 6.19 24.35
N LEU A 136 11.53 7.27 23.58
CA LEU A 136 12.60 8.26 23.49
C LEU A 136 12.20 9.54 24.21
N ARG A 137 13.18 10.21 24.83
CA ARG A 137 13.02 11.56 25.38
C ARG A 137 14.01 12.51 24.71
N ILE A 138 13.49 13.41 23.88
CA ILE A 138 14.27 14.45 23.21
C ILE A 138 14.41 15.67 24.13
N THR A 139 15.65 16.08 24.40
CA THR A 139 16.02 17.28 25.14
C THR A 139 16.77 18.25 24.23
N GLU A 140 16.98 19.50 24.64
CA GLU A 140 17.73 20.50 23.86
C GLU A 140 19.16 20.08 23.51
N THR A 141 19.78 19.26 24.36
CA THR A 141 21.11 18.68 24.10
C THR A 141 21.10 17.59 23.03
N GLY A 142 19.91 17.14 22.61
CA GLY A 142 19.73 16.00 21.72
C GLY A 142 20.00 14.64 22.39
N ILE A 143 19.78 13.58 21.62
CA ILE A 143 20.09 12.19 22.01
C ILE A 143 20.71 11.43 20.84
N ARG A 144 21.48 10.38 21.16
CA ARG A 144 22.00 9.42 20.21
C ARG A 144 21.47 8.02 20.52
N LYS A 145 21.05 7.29 19.50
CA LYS A 145 20.55 5.92 19.59
C LYS A 145 21.14 5.05 18.50
N SER A 146 21.38 3.79 18.81
CA SER A 146 21.92 2.81 17.88
C SER A 146 21.09 1.55 17.96
N TYR A 147 20.68 1.02 16.81
CA TYR A 147 19.83 -0.15 16.69
C TYR A 147 20.49 -1.19 15.78
N SER A 148 20.31 -2.46 16.12
CA SER A 148 20.67 -3.60 15.26
C SER A 148 19.37 -4.27 14.86
N LEU A 149 19.08 -4.30 13.56
CA LEU A 149 17.89 -4.97 13.04
C LEU A 149 18.20 -6.43 12.74
N GLU A 150 17.38 -7.31 13.33
CA GLU A 150 17.49 -8.76 13.16
C GLU A 150 16.42 -9.24 12.18
N SER A 151 16.83 -9.98 11.15
CA SER A 151 15.91 -10.73 10.32
C SER A 151 15.43 -11.98 11.07
N PHE A 152 14.13 -12.29 11.02
CA PHE A 152 13.61 -13.54 11.56
C PHE A 152 13.42 -14.62 10.48
N VAL A 153 13.55 -14.22 9.21
CA VAL A 153 13.53 -15.09 8.04
C VAL A 153 14.33 -14.42 6.92
N ASN A 154 15.05 -15.21 6.14
CA ASN A 154 15.70 -14.76 4.91
C ASN A 154 15.00 -15.41 3.72
N LEU A 155 14.04 -14.69 3.13
CA LEU A 155 13.29 -15.19 1.99
C LEU A 155 14.12 -15.23 0.70
N GLY A 156 15.16 -14.40 0.60
CA GLY A 156 16.11 -14.43 -0.51
C GLY A 156 16.79 -15.80 -0.68
N GLU A 157 17.16 -16.47 0.42
CA GLU A 157 17.68 -17.85 0.40
C GLU A 157 16.64 -18.87 -0.07
N LYS A 158 15.35 -18.54 0.05
CA LYS A 158 14.23 -19.29 -0.49
C LYS A 158 13.83 -18.79 -1.88
N GLY A 159 14.60 -17.91 -2.50
CA GLY A 159 14.35 -17.34 -3.83
C GLY A 159 13.14 -16.40 -3.88
N TYR A 160 12.68 -15.88 -2.75
CA TYR A 160 11.58 -14.91 -2.69
C TYR A 160 12.16 -13.52 -2.47
N TYR A 161 11.74 -12.57 -3.30
CA TYR A 161 12.23 -11.20 -3.28
C TYR A 161 11.06 -10.22 -3.26
N ALA A 162 11.06 -9.28 -2.32
CA ALA A 162 10.02 -8.24 -2.22
C ALA A 162 10.30 -7.09 -3.20
N GLY A 163 9.26 -6.55 -3.81
CA GLY A 163 9.36 -5.31 -4.56
C GLY A 163 8.06 -4.53 -4.64
N ASP A 164 8.21 -3.29 -5.09
CA ASP A 164 7.12 -2.35 -5.31
C ASP A 164 7.01 -2.04 -6.80
N LEU A 165 5.86 -2.31 -7.39
CA LEU A 165 5.67 -2.27 -8.84
C LEU A 165 5.13 -0.95 -9.36
N HIS A 166 4.72 -0.04 -8.47
CA HIS A 166 4.04 1.19 -8.82
C HIS A 166 4.48 2.29 -7.85
N HIS A 167 5.31 3.23 -8.31
CA HIS A 167 5.88 4.29 -7.47
C HIS A 167 6.28 5.48 -8.35
N HIS A 168 6.24 6.69 -7.78
CA HIS A 168 6.46 7.95 -8.50
C HIS A 168 7.59 8.77 -7.87
N SER A 169 8.29 9.51 -8.72
CA SER A 169 9.33 10.45 -8.34
C SER A 169 9.02 11.86 -8.82
N ILE A 170 9.96 12.76 -8.60
CA ILE A 170 9.92 14.14 -9.08
C ILE A 170 9.62 14.26 -10.58
N TYR A 171 9.88 13.23 -11.39
CA TYR A 171 9.58 13.24 -12.83
C TYR A 171 8.08 13.12 -13.15
N SER A 172 7.23 12.80 -12.17
CA SER A 172 5.76 12.95 -12.26
C SER A 172 5.27 14.36 -11.92
N SER A 173 6.16 15.27 -11.52
CA SER A 173 5.77 16.61 -11.10
C SER A 173 5.48 17.57 -12.25
N PRO A 174 4.74 18.67 -12.00
CA PRO A 174 4.51 19.74 -12.97
C PRO A 174 5.78 20.32 -13.60
N VAL A 175 6.93 20.23 -12.91
CA VAL A 175 8.22 20.69 -13.45
C VAL A 175 8.66 19.86 -14.65
N TYR A 176 8.29 18.57 -14.69
CA TYR A 176 8.65 17.62 -15.74
C TYR A 176 7.47 17.25 -16.65
N GLY A 177 6.35 17.98 -16.53
CA GLY A 177 5.17 17.80 -17.38
C GLY A 177 4.19 16.73 -16.91
N GLY A 178 4.32 16.23 -15.67
CA GLY A 178 3.27 15.48 -14.99
C GLY A 178 2.36 16.39 -14.16
N ASP A 179 1.46 15.80 -13.35
CA ASP A 179 0.42 16.53 -12.61
C ASP A 179 0.52 16.37 -11.08
N ASP A 180 1.51 15.60 -10.59
CA ASP A 180 1.56 15.20 -9.18
C ASP A 180 2.51 16.05 -8.34
N ASP A 181 2.15 16.29 -7.08
CA ASP A 181 2.99 17.02 -6.14
C ASP A 181 4.05 16.09 -5.50
N VAL A 182 4.95 15.58 -6.34
CA VAL A 182 6.07 14.71 -5.94
C VAL A 182 7.37 15.49 -5.98
N CYS A 183 8.18 15.34 -4.95
CA CYS A 183 9.46 16.04 -4.83
C CYS A 183 10.67 15.10 -4.71
N GLU A 184 10.42 13.83 -4.46
CA GLU A 184 11.41 12.82 -4.19
C GLU A 184 12.18 12.42 -5.45
N THR A 185 13.51 12.42 -5.35
CA THR A 185 14.39 11.95 -6.42
C THR A 185 14.40 10.42 -6.52
N PRO A 186 14.81 9.83 -7.67
CA PRO A 186 14.99 8.39 -7.78
C PRO A 186 15.92 7.77 -6.71
N GLU A 187 16.94 8.50 -6.25
CA GLU A 187 17.82 8.07 -5.15
C GLU A 187 17.07 7.98 -3.81
N GLU A 188 16.30 9.02 -3.46
CA GLU A 188 15.46 9.01 -2.26
C GLU A 188 14.39 7.91 -2.31
N VAL A 189 13.79 7.68 -3.49
CA VAL A 189 12.86 6.58 -3.70
C VAL A 189 13.53 5.22 -3.49
N SER A 190 14.69 4.96 -4.11
CA SER A 190 15.45 3.72 -3.90
C SER A 190 15.81 3.51 -2.43
N CYS A 191 16.33 4.55 -1.76
CA CYS A 191 16.65 4.49 -0.33
C CYS A 191 15.41 4.16 0.51
N SER A 192 14.25 4.73 0.19
CA SER A 192 12.99 4.44 0.89
C SER A 192 12.50 3.01 0.69
N MET A 193 12.64 2.46 -0.52
CA MET A 193 12.30 1.06 -0.83
C MET A 193 13.22 0.09 -0.07
N ARG A 194 14.53 0.34 -0.07
CA ARG A 194 15.51 -0.45 0.68
C ARG A 194 15.31 -0.34 2.19
N ALA A 195 14.89 0.83 2.70
CA ALA A 195 14.48 1.01 4.09
C ALA A 195 13.25 0.17 4.48
N MET A 196 12.47 -0.25 3.49
CA MET A 196 11.31 -1.13 3.63
C MET A 196 11.60 -2.60 3.30
N GLY A 197 12.88 -2.95 3.14
CA GLY A 197 13.35 -4.31 2.88
C GLY A 197 13.05 -4.82 1.47
N LEU A 198 12.82 -3.92 0.50
CA LEU A 198 12.59 -4.31 -0.88
C LEU A 198 13.91 -4.61 -1.60
N ALA A 199 13.90 -5.67 -2.40
CA ALA A 199 15.03 -6.12 -3.23
C ALA A 199 14.92 -5.62 -4.69
N PHE A 200 13.76 -5.15 -5.11
CA PHE A 200 13.57 -4.51 -6.41
C PHE A 200 12.46 -3.47 -6.36
N GLY A 201 12.41 -2.58 -7.35
CA GLY A 201 11.34 -1.59 -7.46
C GLY A 201 11.15 -1.11 -8.89
N ALA A 202 9.91 -0.82 -9.25
CA ALA A 202 9.57 -0.19 -10.51
C ALA A 202 9.20 1.28 -10.28
N LEU A 203 9.89 2.18 -10.97
CA LEU A 203 9.60 3.60 -10.93
C LEU A 203 8.82 3.98 -12.17
N SER A 204 7.55 4.33 -12.00
CA SER A 204 6.53 4.40 -13.04
C SER A 204 5.97 5.81 -13.20
N ASP A 205 6.86 6.78 -13.43
CA ASP A 205 6.46 8.18 -13.56
C ASP A 205 5.45 8.40 -14.70
N HIS A 206 4.60 9.42 -14.53
CA HIS A 206 3.52 9.70 -15.46
C HIS A 206 4.03 10.23 -16.80
N HIS A 207 3.57 9.59 -17.88
CA HIS A 207 3.66 10.09 -19.26
C HIS A 207 5.05 10.26 -19.89
N ASN A 208 6.14 10.05 -19.15
CA ASN A 208 7.50 10.20 -19.64
C ASN A 208 8.42 9.09 -19.11
N THR A 209 9.63 8.98 -19.67
CA THR A 209 10.67 8.02 -19.26
C THR A 209 11.95 8.73 -18.83
N LEU A 210 11.86 10.00 -18.38
CA LEU A 210 13.02 10.82 -18.01
C LEU A 210 13.76 10.26 -16.80
N ASN A 211 13.08 9.46 -15.99
CA ASN A 211 13.61 8.82 -14.80
C ASN A 211 14.52 7.62 -15.10
N HIS A 212 14.47 6.98 -16.29
CA HIS A 212 15.07 5.66 -16.52
C HIS A 212 16.58 5.62 -16.21
N ASP A 213 17.36 6.58 -16.71
CA ASP A 213 18.81 6.62 -16.47
C ASP A 213 19.13 6.84 -14.98
N ALA A 214 18.42 7.77 -14.34
CA ALA A 214 18.60 8.07 -12.92
C ALA A 214 18.15 6.91 -12.02
N TRP A 215 17.13 6.17 -12.43
CA TRP A 215 16.63 4.99 -11.73
C TRP A 215 17.57 3.79 -11.87
N ARG A 216 18.07 3.52 -13.08
CA ARG A 216 19.10 2.47 -13.30
C ARG A 216 20.37 2.73 -12.51
N ALA A 217 20.76 4.00 -12.35
CA ALA A 217 21.91 4.37 -11.52
C ALA A 217 21.76 4.00 -10.04
N GLN A 218 20.56 3.63 -9.57
CA GLN A 218 20.30 3.19 -8.20
C GLN A 218 20.53 1.68 -7.98
N GLU A 219 21.01 0.94 -8.99
CA GLU A 219 21.34 -0.48 -8.83
C GLU A 219 22.41 -0.68 -7.75
N LYS A 220 22.15 -1.64 -6.86
CA LYS A 220 23.04 -2.06 -5.78
C LYS A 220 23.05 -3.58 -5.71
N GLU A 221 23.97 -4.16 -4.94
CA GLU A 221 24.01 -5.62 -4.75
C GLU A 221 22.70 -6.18 -4.16
N ASP A 222 22.01 -5.38 -3.35
CA ASP A 222 20.76 -5.72 -2.67
C ASP A 222 19.51 -5.07 -3.28
N PHE A 223 19.63 -4.34 -4.40
CA PHE A 223 18.50 -3.62 -4.99
C PHE A 223 18.55 -3.56 -6.52
N LEU A 224 17.49 -4.04 -7.16
CA LEU A 224 17.29 -4.01 -8.61
C LEU A 224 16.27 -2.92 -9.02
N PRO A 225 16.69 -1.86 -9.71
CA PRO A 225 15.77 -0.95 -10.38
C PRO A 225 15.18 -1.59 -11.64
N VAL A 226 13.86 -1.65 -11.72
CA VAL A 226 13.11 -2.03 -12.92
C VAL A 226 12.54 -0.76 -13.54
N VAL A 227 12.86 -0.49 -14.81
CA VAL A 227 12.29 0.68 -15.51
C VAL A 227 10.79 0.48 -15.76
N SER A 228 10.00 1.54 -15.65
CA SER A 228 8.57 1.51 -15.86
C SER A 228 8.06 2.90 -16.23
N LYS A 229 6.84 2.95 -16.74
CA LYS A 229 6.11 4.18 -17.02
C LYS A 229 4.64 3.93 -16.75
N GLU A 230 3.97 4.86 -16.08
CA GLU A 230 2.52 4.85 -16.04
C GLU A 230 1.94 5.63 -17.21
N ILE A 231 1.20 4.92 -18.05
CA ILE A 231 0.42 5.48 -19.16
C ILE A 231 -0.99 5.75 -18.63
N SER A 232 -1.22 7.00 -18.22
CA SER A 232 -2.55 7.44 -17.80
C SER A 232 -3.41 7.78 -19.01
N THR A 233 -4.66 7.35 -19.01
CA THR A 233 -5.61 7.63 -20.10
C THR A 233 -6.91 8.18 -19.53
N SER A 234 -7.94 8.37 -20.36
CA SER A 234 -9.28 8.70 -19.88
C SER A 234 -10.15 7.49 -19.57
N ASN A 235 -9.63 6.26 -19.68
CA ASN A 235 -10.39 5.01 -19.58
C ASN A 235 -9.62 3.92 -18.81
N GLY A 236 -8.67 4.32 -17.95
CA GLY A 236 -7.83 3.41 -17.19
C GLY A 236 -6.34 3.73 -17.34
N HIS A 237 -5.55 3.25 -16.39
CA HIS A 237 -4.09 3.39 -16.40
C HIS A 237 -3.43 2.04 -16.70
N VAL A 238 -2.25 2.11 -17.33
CA VAL A 238 -1.47 0.93 -17.74
C VAL A 238 -0.01 1.16 -17.41
N LEU A 239 0.66 0.22 -16.73
CA LEU A 239 2.12 0.26 -16.69
C LEU A 239 2.72 -0.35 -17.94
N SER A 240 3.73 0.34 -18.45
CA SER A 240 4.71 -0.18 -19.41
C SER A 240 5.92 -0.71 -18.63
N LEU A 241 5.71 -1.80 -17.88
CA LEU A 241 6.71 -2.33 -16.95
C LEU A 241 7.84 -3.06 -17.71
N GLY A 242 9.09 -2.68 -17.44
CA GLY A 242 10.28 -3.29 -18.03
C GLY A 242 10.58 -2.85 -19.47
N VAL A 243 9.99 -1.75 -19.95
CA VAL A 243 10.19 -1.25 -21.32
C VAL A 243 11.03 0.02 -21.30
N GLU A 244 12.17 0.00 -21.99
CA GLU A 244 13.06 1.16 -22.10
C GLU A 244 12.53 2.24 -23.04
N LYS A 245 11.85 1.85 -24.12
CA LYS A 245 11.30 2.78 -25.10
C LYS A 245 10.04 3.45 -24.58
N ASP A 246 9.90 4.72 -24.91
CA ASP A 246 8.69 5.46 -24.59
C ASP A 246 7.48 4.94 -25.40
N VAL A 247 6.57 4.25 -24.72
CA VAL A 247 5.28 3.83 -25.28
C VAL A 247 4.29 4.98 -25.12
N ILE A 248 3.91 5.57 -26.24
CA ILE A 248 2.96 6.69 -26.29
C ILE A 248 1.55 6.16 -26.48
N TYR A 249 0.60 6.63 -25.67
CA TYR A 249 -0.83 6.49 -25.93
C TYR A 249 -1.31 7.67 -26.78
N HIS A 250 -1.75 7.41 -27.99
CA HIS A 250 -2.30 8.42 -28.89
C HIS A 250 -3.80 8.59 -28.60
N VAL A 251 -4.16 9.72 -27.99
CA VAL A 251 -5.58 10.08 -27.83
C VAL A 251 -6.20 10.20 -29.22
N PRO A 252 -7.21 9.39 -29.58
CA PRO A 252 -7.87 9.52 -30.88
C PRO A 252 -8.48 10.93 -30.97
N GLY A 253 -8.21 11.64 -32.07
CA GLY A 253 -8.65 13.02 -32.32
C GLY A 253 -10.16 13.14 -32.55
N GLU A 254 -10.58 13.63 -33.72
CA GLU A 254 -12.01 13.74 -34.07
C GLU A 254 -12.74 12.36 -34.13
N GLU A 255 -11.98 11.27 -34.14
CA GLU A 255 -12.46 9.87 -34.12
C GLU A 255 -12.38 9.23 -32.73
N ARG A 256 -12.74 9.94 -31.65
CA ARG A 256 -12.83 9.38 -30.29
C ARG A 256 -14.03 8.44 -30.11
N THR A 257 -14.12 7.45 -30.98
CA THR A 257 -15.07 6.36 -30.91
C THR A 257 -14.61 5.32 -29.89
N GLU A 258 -15.55 4.53 -29.40
CA GLU A 258 -15.24 3.41 -28.52
C GLU A 258 -14.22 2.45 -29.15
N GLU A 259 -14.39 2.11 -30.43
CA GLU A 259 -13.49 1.20 -31.15
C GLU A 259 -12.06 1.75 -31.28
N ALA A 260 -11.91 3.05 -31.53
CA ALA A 260 -10.59 3.68 -31.59
C ALA A 260 -9.86 3.61 -30.24
N LEU A 261 -10.58 3.87 -29.13
CA LEU A 261 -10.03 3.75 -27.78
C LEU A 261 -9.62 2.31 -27.44
N ARG A 262 -10.46 1.33 -27.78
CA ARG A 262 -10.17 -0.11 -27.60
C ARG A 262 -8.96 -0.55 -28.43
N SER A 263 -8.92 -0.13 -29.69
CA SER A 263 -7.81 -0.41 -30.60
C SER A 263 -6.49 0.17 -30.07
N GLU A 264 -6.53 1.36 -29.48
CA GLU A 264 -5.34 1.98 -28.92
C GLU A 264 -4.81 1.23 -27.68
N PHE A 265 -5.69 0.77 -26.78
CA PHE A 265 -5.28 -0.11 -25.67
C PHE A 265 -4.64 -1.41 -26.18
N ARG A 266 -5.22 -2.05 -27.20
CA ARG A 266 -4.64 -3.24 -27.83
C ARG A 266 -3.27 -2.95 -28.43
N ARG A 267 -3.11 -1.78 -29.08
CA ARG A 267 -1.85 -1.35 -29.70
C ARG A 267 -0.75 -1.14 -28.66
N ILE A 268 -0.99 -0.34 -27.61
CA ILE A 268 0.02 -0.11 -26.56
C ILE A 268 0.39 -1.41 -25.85
N ALA A 269 -0.60 -2.28 -25.54
CA ALA A 269 -0.33 -3.54 -24.87
C ALA A 269 0.49 -4.49 -25.76
N SER A 270 0.22 -4.51 -27.07
CA SER A 270 1.01 -5.26 -28.03
C SER A 270 2.42 -4.70 -28.19
N GLN A 271 2.59 -3.38 -28.18
CA GLN A 271 3.90 -2.73 -28.24
C GLN A 271 4.74 -3.07 -27.00
N ILE A 272 4.15 -2.94 -25.81
CA ILE A 272 4.82 -3.28 -24.53
C ILE A 272 5.29 -4.74 -24.54
N ARG A 273 4.43 -5.68 -24.97
CA ARG A 273 4.81 -7.09 -25.11
C ARG A 273 5.92 -7.31 -26.15
N GLY A 274 5.84 -6.61 -27.28
CA GLY A 274 6.83 -6.72 -28.35
C GLY A 274 8.23 -6.25 -27.94
N GLU A 275 8.31 -5.34 -26.96
CA GLU A 275 9.56 -4.88 -26.35
C GLU A 275 9.99 -5.73 -25.15
N GLY A 276 9.30 -6.86 -24.88
CA GLY A 276 9.64 -7.77 -23.78
C GLY A 276 9.19 -7.31 -22.39
N GLY A 277 8.32 -6.29 -22.31
CA GLY A 277 7.75 -5.79 -21.06
C GLY A 277 6.43 -6.47 -20.65
N ILE A 278 5.77 -5.91 -19.64
CA ILE A 278 4.45 -6.33 -19.14
C ILE A 278 3.48 -5.15 -19.24
N PRO A 279 2.39 -5.28 -20.02
CA PRO A 279 1.27 -4.35 -19.90
C PRO A 279 0.47 -4.73 -18.65
N GLN A 280 0.64 -3.97 -17.58
CA GLN A 280 -0.10 -4.17 -16.33
C GLN A 280 -1.35 -3.29 -16.31
N LEU A 281 -2.47 -3.85 -15.87
CA LEU A 281 -3.67 -3.07 -15.56
C LEU A 281 -3.57 -2.48 -14.15
N ASN A 282 -3.58 -1.16 -14.03
CA ASN A 282 -3.50 -0.46 -12.74
C ASN A 282 -4.88 -0.24 -12.13
N HIS A 283 -4.98 -0.41 -10.81
CA HIS A 283 -6.12 -0.11 -9.94
C HIS A 283 -7.47 0.01 -10.69
N PRO A 284 -8.01 -1.08 -11.27
CA PRO A 284 -9.03 -1.02 -12.33
C PRO A 284 -10.40 -0.52 -11.87
N ARG A 285 -10.55 -0.28 -10.56
CA ARG A 285 -11.81 0.08 -9.90
C ARG A 285 -11.72 1.41 -9.16
N ASP A 286 -10.73 2.25 -9.47
CA ASP A 286 -10.56 3.57 -8.85
C ASP A 286 -11.85 4.41 -8.92
N TYR A 287 -12.06 5.29 -7.93
CA TYR A 287 -13.24 6.16 -7.86
C TYR A 287 -13.27 7.21 -8.98
N SER A 288 -12.12 7.59 -9.51
CA SER A 288 -11.99 8.50 -10.65
C SER A 288 -12.25 7.76 -11.96
N VAL A 289 -13.24 8.20 -12.73
CA VAL A 289 -13.64 7.56 -14.00
C VAL A 289 -12.49 7.47 -15.00
N SER A 290 -11.60 8.48 -15.05
CA SER A 290 -10.45 8.46 -15.97
C SER A 290 -9.38 7.43 -15.57
N THR A 291 -9.29 7.16 -14.26
CA THR A 291 -8.28 6.30 -13.63
C THR A 291 -8.76 4.85 -13.56
N SER A 292 -10.06 4.66 -13.31
CA SER A 292 -10.75 3.37 -13.38
C SER A 292 -10.70 2.80 -14.80
N PHE A 293 -10.51 1.49 -14.93
CA PHE A 293 -10.59 0.88 -16.25
C PHE A 293 -12.04 0.84 -16.71
N ASN A 294 -12.30 1.29 -17.94
CA ASN A 294 -13.66 1.43 -18.43
C ASN A 294 -14.38 0.06 -18.43
N PRO A 295 -15.50 -0.10 -17.69
CA PRO A 295 -16.26 -1.35 -17.64
C PRO A 295 -16.73 -1.87 -19.01
N ALA A 296 -16.94 -0.98 -19.99
CA ALA A 296 -17.29 -1.35 -21.35
C ALA A 296 -16.18 -2.16 -22.08
N PHE A 297 -14.96 -2.18 -21.54
CA PHE A 297 -13.79 -2.85 -22.11
C PHE A 297 -13.41 -4.12 -21.32
N TYR A 298 -14.24 -4.58 -20.38
CA TYR A 298 -13.88 -5.74 -19.54
C TYR A 298 -13.77 -7.07 -20.31
N ASP A 299 -14.38 -7.16 -21.49
CA ASP A 299 -14.22 -8.30 -22.40
C ASP A 299 -12.79 -8.42 -22.97
N MET A 300 -12.00 -7.33 -22.96
CA MET A 300 -10.62 -7.32 -23.47
C MET A 300 -9.54 -7.28 -22.37
N LEU A 301 -9.88 -7.54 -21.09
CA LEU A 301 -8.90 -7.53 -19.98
C LEU A 301 -7.69 -8.45 -20.20
N ASP A 302 -7.82 -9.48 -21.04
CA ASP A 302 -6.78 -10.42 -21.45
C ASP A 302 -5.67 -9.79 -22.31
N ILE A 303 -5.80 -8.52 -22.72
CA ILE A 303 -4.65 -7.77 -23.28
C ILE A 303 -3.59 -7.46 -22.22
N PHE A 304 -3.94 -7.50 -20.93
CA PHE A 304 -3.02 -7.23 -19.82
C PHE A 304 -2.43 -8.54 -19.30
N GLN A 305 -1.18 -8.48 -18.85
CA GLN A 305 -0.46 -9.66 -18.32
C GLN A 305 -0.45 -9.72 -16.80
N THR A 306 -0.73 -8.61 -16.11
CA THR A 306 -0.90 -8.54 -14.65
C THR A 306 -2.01 -7.54 -14.32
N MET A 307 -2.64 -7.70 -13.14
CA MET A 307 -3.69 -6.82 -12.64
C MET A 307 -3.38 -6.37 -11.22
N GLU A 308 -3.28 -5.06 -11.01
CA GLU A 308 -3.14 -4.47 -9.68
C GLU A 308 -4.48 -4.54 -8.93
N ILE A 309 -4.68 -5.63 -8.18
CA ILE A 309 -5.89 -5.81 -7.36
C ILE A 309 -5.81 -5.04 -6.04
N TRP A 310 -4.60 -4.64 -5.65
CA TRP A 310 -4.33 -3.93 -4.41
C TRP A 310 -3.39 -2.78 -4.70
N ASN A 311 -3.91 -1.56 -4.67
CA ASN A 311 -3.13 -0.34 -4.78
C ASN A 311 -2.95 0.32 -3.40
N GLY A 312 -1.74 0.78 -3.09
CA GLY A 312 -1.39 1.31 -1.77
C GLY A 312 -2.10 2.61 -1.38
N SER A 313 -2.61 3.37 -2.37
CA SER A 313 -3.37 4.59 -2.15
C SER A 313 -4.81 4.36 -1.64
N HIS A 314 -5.23 3.09 -1.50
CA HIS A 314 -6.50 2.69 -0.89
C HIS A 314 -6.35 1.49 0.06
N PRO A 315 -7.20 1.34 1.09
CA PRO A 315 -7.21 0.14 1.92
C PRO A 315 -7.89 -1.03 1.20
N MET A 316 -7.40 -2.27 1.41
CA MET A 316 -8.10 -3.50 0.99
C MET A 316 -9.20 -3.83 2.00
N TYR A 317 -10.32 -3.13 1.91
CA TYR A 317 -11.42 -3.26 2.86
C TYR A 317 -12.76 -3.30 2.14
N TYR A 318 -13.74 -4.00 2.72
CA TYR A 318 -15.07 -4.10 2.11
C TYR A 318 -15.68 -2.71 1.84
N GLY A 319 -16.13 -2.48 0.61
CA GLY A 319 -16.64 -1.20 0.14
C GLY A 319 -15.59 -0.24 -0.44
N THR A 320 -14.37 -0.71 -0.68
CA THR A 320 -13.30 0.09 -1.33
C THR A 320 -12.96 -0.44 -2.72
N VAL A 321 -12.30 0.40 -3.50
CA VAL A 321 -11.84 0.08 -4.86
C VAL A 321 -10.95 -1.16 -4.92
N ASN A 322 -10.12 -1.41 -3.91
CA ASN A 322 -9.26 -2.61 -3.86
C ASN A 322 -10.10 -3.88 -3.64
N ALA A 323 -11.12 -3.84 -2.77
CA ALA A 323 -12.02 -4.98 -2.60
C ALA A 323 -12.81 -5.28 -3.89
N ASP A 324 -13.26 -4.23 -4.58
CA ASP A 324 -13.91 -4.33 -5.89
C ASP A 324 -12.98 -4.91 -6.97
N ALA A 325 -11.70 -4.52 -6.96
CA ALA A 325 -10.69 -5.05 -7.90
C ALA A 325 -10.37 -6.51 -7.62
N ALA A 326 -10.22 -6.89 -6.34
CA ALA A 326 -10.07 -8.28 -5.92
C ALA A 326 -11.31 -9.12 -6.28
N GLN A 327 -12.51 -8.54 -6.19
CA GLN A 327 -13.74 -9.21 -6.64
C GLN A 327 -13.73 -9.43 -8.16
N LEU A 328 -13.42 -8.40 -8.97
CA LEU A 328 -13.29 -8.53 -10.42
C LEU A 328 -12.29 -9.64 -10.79
N TRP A 329 -11.14 -9.66 -10.12
CA TRP A 329 -10.13 -10.70 -10.31
C TRP A 329 -10.65 -12.10 -10.02
N ARG A 330 -11.40 -12.28 -8.91
CA ARG A 330 -12.04 -13.57 -8.59
C ARG A 330 -13.09 -13.98 -9.63
N GLU A 331 -13.87 -13.04 -10.15
CA GLU A 331 -14.85 -13.31 -11.21
C GLU A 331 -14.17 -13.78 -12.50
N LEU A 332 -13.01 -13.22 -12.84
CA LEU A 332 -12.20 -13.68 -13.97
C LEU A 332 -11.67 -15.10 -13.75
N LEU A 333 -11.19 -15.42 -12.54
CA LEU A 333 -10.77 -16.77 -12.18
C LEU A 333 -11.88 -17.81 -12.34
N GLU A 334 -13.12 -17.50 -11.95
CA GLU A 334 -14.28 -18.37 -12.16
C GLU A 334 -14.63 -18.54 -13.64
N GLN A 335 -14.41 -17.51 -14.46
CA GLN A 335 -14.57 -17.57 -15.92
C GLN A 335 -13.43 -18.34 -16.62
N GLY A 336 -12.41 -18.79 -15.88
CA GLY A 336 -11.22 -19.42 -16.45
C GLY A 336 -10.27 -18.44 -17.15
N ARG A 337 -10.45 -17.13 -16.93
CA ARG A 337 -9.58 -16.06 -17.45
C ARG A 337 -8.57 -15.71 -16.36
N TYR A 338 -7.35 -16.21 -16.48
CA TYR A 338 -6.32 -15.93 -15.48
C TYR A 338 -5.48 -14.71 -15.88
N ILE A 339 -5.47 -13.71 -14.99
CA ILE A 339 -4.52 -12.61 -15.00
C ILE A 339 -3.85 -12.61 -13.61
N PRO A 340 -2.52 -12.80 -13.51
CA PRO A 340 -1.80 -12.70 -12.24
C PRO A 340 -2.12 -11.42 -11.48
N ALA A 341 -2.47 -11.56 -10.21
CA ALA A 341 -2.68 -10.43 -9.33
C ALA A 341 -1.33 -9.87 -8.85
N VAL A 342 -1.24 -8.55 -8.81
CA VAL A 342 -0.08 -7.80 -8.31
C VAL A 342 -0.53 -6.64 -7.41
N THR A 343 0.43 -6.03 -6.73
CA THR A 343 0.22 -4.84 -5.90
C THR A 343 1.38 -3.85 -6.09
N GLY A 344 1.06 -2.56 -6.02
CA GLY A 344 2.01 -1.46 -6.02
C GLY A 344 1.57 -0.36 -5.06
N SER A 345 2.53 0.38 -4.50
CA SER A 345 2.25 1.36 -3.45
C SER A 345 1.58 2.62 -3.96
N ASP A 346 1.87 3.00 -5.20
CA ASP A 346 1.40 4.25 -5.83
C ASP A 346 1.76 5.46 -4.94
N THR A 347 2.97 5.40 -4.39
CA THR A 347 3.49 6.37 -3.45
C THR A 347 3.97 7.61 -4.20
N HIS A 348 3.46 8.75 -3.76
CA HIS A 348 3.79 10.08 -4.24
C HIS A 348 4.48 10.95 -3.18
N ASN A 349 4.58 10.44 -1.95
CA ASN A 349 5.23 11.09 -0.82
C ASN A 349 5.73 10.01 0.13
N ILE A 350 7.05 9.84 0.22
CA ILE A 350 7.65 8.71 0.96
C ILE A 350 7.47 8.84 2.49
N ARG A 351 7.12 10.04 2.97
CA ARG A 351 6.92 10.37 4.39
C ARG A 351 5.45 10.41 4.82
N ALA A 352 4.50 10.53 3.88
CA ALA A 352 3.06 10.67 4.12
C ALA A 352 2.67 11.81 5.10
N ASN A 353 3.51 12.84 5.20
CA ASN A 353 3.31 13.96 6.12
C ASN A 353 2.21 14.94 5.67
N ASP A 354 1.75 14.84 4.43
CA ASP A 354 0.61 15.60 3.88
C ASP A 354 -0.74 15.15 4.47
N TYR A 355 -0.87 13.89 4.87
CA TYR A 355 -2.06 13.40 5.58
C TYR A 355 -2.17 13.97 7.01
N HIS A 356 -1.08 14.47 7.60
CA HIS A 356 -1.12 15.09 8.92
C HIS A 356 -1.97 16.35 8.93
N GLU A 357 -1.80 17.19 7.92
CA GLU A 357 -2.51 18.46 7.81
C GLU A 357 -3.99 18.20 7.53
N LEU A 358 -4.27 17.35 6.55
CA LEU A 358 -5.64 16.96 6.20
C LEU A 358 -6.38 16.34 7.39
N PHE A 359 -5.83 15.31 8.01
CA PHE A 359 -6.50 14.60 9.10
C PHE A 359 -6.59 15.46 10.36
N GLY A 360 -5.53 16.20 10.69
CA GLY A 360 -5.52 17.11 11.84
C GLY A 360 -6.59 18.20 11.71
N GLU A 361 -6.75 18.79 10.52
CA GLU A 361 -7.79 19.78 10.25
C GLU A 361 -9.19 19.16 10.35
N LEU A 362 -9.40 17.97 9.78
CA LEU A 362 -10.68 17.26 9.86
C LEU A 362 -11.10 16.97 11.31
N MET A 363 -10.18 16.46 12.12
CA MET A 363 -10.42 16.16 13.54
C MET A 363 -10.66 17.44 14.34
N TRP A 364 -9.91 18.51 14.06
CA TRP A 364 -10.11 19.80 14.70
C TRP A 364 -11.47 20.41 14.37
N ILE A 365 -11.86 20.43 13.08
CA ILE A 365 -13.16 20.95 12.66
C ILE A 365 -14.28 20.20 13.37
N ASP A 366 -14.25 18.86 13.37
CA ASP A 366 -15.26 18.05 14.05
C ASP A 366 -15.34 18.38 15.56
N SER A 367 -14.20 18.43 16.24
CA SER A 367 -14.14 18.75 17.67
C SER A 367 -14.67 20.16 17.97
N VAL A 368 -14.24 21.17 17.20
CA VAL A 368 -14.65 22.55 17.43
C VAL A 368 -16.12 22.77 17.08
N LEU A 369 -16.65 22.12 16.04
CA LEU A 369 -18.08 22.19 15.71
C LEU A 369 -18.97 21.60 16.82
N LYS A 370 -18.49 20.59 17.57
CA LYS A 370 -19.21 20.08 18.74
C LYS A 370 -19.33 21.12 19.87
N GLU A 371 -18.37 22.03 19.98
CA GLU A 371 -18.37 23.12 20.97
C GLU A 371 -19.10 24.38 20.45
N GLN A 372 -18.91 24.73 19.19
CA GLN A 372 -19.45 25.92 18.53
C GLN A 372 -20.87 25.71 18.01
N LYS A 373 -21.82 25.51 18.95
CA LYS A 373 -23.23 25.18 18.68
C LYS A 373 -23.90 26.08 17.63
N GLU A 374 -23.60 27.38 17.64
CA GLU A 374 -24.20 28.33 16.69
C GLU A 374 -23.71 28.12 15.26
N ILE A 375 -22.41 27.88 15.06
CA ILE A 375 -21.85 27.56 13.73
C ILE A 375 -22.40 26.22 13.27
N ARG A 376 -22.43 25.22 14.16
CA ARG A 376 -22.98 23.89 13.86
C ARG A 376 -24.43 23.97 13.40
N ARG A 377 -25.28 24.76 14.07
CA ARG A 377 -26.68 24.98 13.68
C ARG A 377 -26.79 25.60 12.28
N ARG A 378 -25.99 26.63 11.97
CA ARG A 378 -25.96 27.24 10.62
C ARG A 378 -25.55 26.23 9.54
N LEU A 379 -24.58 25.37 9.85
CA LEU A 379 -24.17 24.30 8.94
C LEU A 379 -25.27 23.25 8.79
N GLU A 380 -25.98 22.86 9.84
CA GLU A 380 -27.09 21.91 9.78
C GLU A 380 -28.20 22.38 8.82
N GLU A 381 -28.55 23.66 8.87
CA GLU A 381 -29.57 24.26 7.99
C GLU A 381 -29.21 24.19 6.49
N SER A 382 -27.92 24.29 6.16
CA SER A 382 -27.44 24.38 4.77
C SER A 382 -26.78 23.09 4.25
N TYR A 383 -26.31 22.23 5.16
CA TYR A 383 -25.42 21.10 4.91
C TYR A 383 -25.68 19.89 5.84
N GLY A 384 -26.91 19.73 6.37
CA GLY A 384 -27.22 18.68 7.35
C GLY A 384 -26.81 17.26 6.94
N ALA A 385 -26.97 16.90 5.66
CA ALA A 385 -26.51 15.59 5.16
C ALA A 385 -24.98 15.43 5.26
N GLN A 386 -24.22 16.46 4.87
CA GLN A 386 -22.76 16.47 4.95
C GLN A 386 -22.28 16.47 6.41
N LEU A 387 -22.97 17.19 7.30
CA LEU A 387 -22.61 17.22 8.72
C LEU A 387 -22.85 15.85 9.37
N GLY A 388 -24.00 15.21 9.08
CA GLY A 388 -24.27 13.84 9.51
C GLY A 388 -23.26 12.84 8.94
N CYS A 389 -22.83 13.02 7.68
CA CYS A 389 -21.75 12.23 7.10
C CYS A 389 -20.43 12.42 7.86
N LEU A 390 -20.06 13.65 8.23
CA LEU A 390 -18.85 13.92 9.01
C LEU A 390 -18.89 13.23 10.37
N ASP A 391 -20.02 13.32 11.09
CA ASP A 391 -20.23 12.64 12.37
C ASP A 391 -20.06 11.10 12.23
N LEU A 392 -20.61 10.51 11.17
CA LEU A 392 -20.47 9.08 10.87
C LEU A 392 -19.03 8.68 10.58
N LEU A 393 -18.32 9.44 9.72
CA LEU A 393 -16.92 9.20 9.38
C LEU A 393 -16.06 9.20 10.65
N HIS A 394 -16.21 10.24 11.48
CA HIS A 394 -15.47 10.38 12.73
C HIS A 394 -15.69 9.20 13.67
N THR A 395 -16.96 8.82 13.87
CA THR A 395 -17.33 7.82 14.88
C THR A 395 -17.02 6.39 14.44
N ARG A 396 -17.06 6.11 13.13
CA ARG A 396 -17.05 4.74 12.60
C ARG A 396 -15.75 4.36 11.92
N LEU A 397 -15.04 5.31 11.29
CA LEU A 397 -13.98 4.99 10.33
C LEU A 397 -12.64 5.66 10.57
N LEU A 398 -12.60 6.89 11.10
CA LEU A 398 -11.32 7.61 11.24
C LEU A 398 -10.22 6.83 11.99
N PRO A 399 -10.49 6.11 13.10
CA PRO A 399 -9.45 5.28 13.74
C PRO A 399 -8.88 4.18 12.83
N ARG A 400 -9.71 3.60 11.95
CA ARG A 400 -9.28 2.57 10.99
C ARG A 400 -8.47 3.19 9.85
N LEU A 401 -8.87 4.36 9.37
CA LEU A 401 -8.15 5.10 8.33
C LEU A 401 -6.83 5.68 8.87
N GLU A 402 -6.77 6.08 10.13
CA GLU A 402 -5.54 6.45 10.84
C GLU A 402 -4.58 5.26 10.87
N LYS A 403 -5.03 4.08 11.34
CA LYS A 403 -4.21 2.87 11.34
C LYS A 403 -3.62 2.55 9.96
N TRP A 404 -4.45 2.67 8.94
CA TRP A 404 -4.06 2.45 7.54
C TRP A 404 -3.00 3.44 7.08
N ALA A 405 -3.21 4.74 7.31
CA ALA A 405 -2.29 5.77 6.90
C ALA A 405 -0.91 5.63 7.56
N GLU A 406 -0.89 5.29 8.85
CA GLU A 406 0.34 5.07 9.60
C GLU A 406 1.10 3.79 9.18
N SER A 407 0.39 2.81 8.61
CA SER A 407 0.98 1.50 8.27
C SER A 407 1.35 1.37 6.80
N ASN A 408 0.50 1.83 5.89
CA ASN A 408 0.56 1.45 4.47
C ASN A 408 0.93 2.60 3.51
N LEU A 409 0.74 3.87 3.87
CA LEU A 409 1.03 5.00 2.98
C LEU A 409 2.53 5.31 2.97
N THR A 410 3.31 4.44 2.33
CA THR A 410 4.77 4.55 2.21
C THR A 410 5.25 3.62 1.10
N SER A 411 6.49 3.81 0.63
CA SER A 411 7.13 2.94 -0.37
C SER A 411 7.05 1.47 0.05
N GLY A 412 6.57 0.58 -0.82
CA GLY A 412 6.37 -0.83 -0.46
C GLY A 412 5.43 -1.08 0.71
N GLY A 413 4.62 -0.10 1.14
CA GLY A 413 3.62 -0.29 2.20
C GLY A 413 2.65 -1.42 1.86
N VAL A 414 2.34 -1.56 0.57
CA VAL A 414 1.93 -2.81 -0.06
C VAL A 414 3.04 -3.24 -1.01
N ARG A 415 3.30 -4.54 -1.15
CA ARG A 415 4.43 -5.07 -1.94
C ARG A 415 4.11 -6.43 -2.54
N THR A 416 4.76 -6.70 -3.67
CA THR A 416 4.69 -7.99 -4.37
C THR A 416 5.98 -8.74 -4.11
N TYR A 417 5.89 -9.93 -3.52
CA TYR A 417 7.00 -10.87 -3.50
C TYR A 417 6.97 -11.73 -4.75
N VAL A 418 8.10 -11.88 -5.43
CA VAL A 418 8.27 -12.78 -6.58
C VAL A 418 9.17 -13.95 -6.21
N LYS A 419 8.89 -15.12 -6.78
CA LYS A 419 9.68 -16.35 -6.63
C LYS A 419 10.60 -16.51 -7.84
N LEU A 420 11.91 -16.44 -7.61
CA LEU A 420 12.96 -16.49 -8.63
C LEU A 420 13.93 -17.65 -8.38
N GLU A 421 14.66 -18.01 -9.44
CA GLU A 421 15.87 -18.83 -9.37
C GLU A 421 17.13 -17.93 -9.44
N GLY A 422 17.91 -17.95 -8.37
CA GLY A 422 19.11 -17.11 -8.24
C GLY A 422 18.79 -15.63 -7.97
N ARG A 423 19.76 -14.76 -8.27
CA ARG A 423 19.64 -13.31 -8.03
C ARG A 423 18.58 -12.68 -8.95
N PRO A 424 17.87 -11.63 -8.47
CA PRO A 424 16.96 -10.86 -9.29
C PRO A 424 17.67 -10.20 -10.47
N ASP A 425 17.01 -10.25 -11.62
CA ASP A 425 17.26 -9.40 -12.78
C ASP A 425 15.89 -9.04 -13.38
N SER A 426 15.85 -8.04 -14.27
CA SER A 426 14.57 -7.54 -14.78
C SER A 426 13.77 -8.61 -15.53
N GLU A 427 14.42 -9.44 -16.35
CA GLU A 427 13.74 -10.48 -17.13
C GLU A 427 13.08 -11.52 -16.22
N LYS A 428 13.81 -12.03 -15.22
CA LYS A 428 13.29 -13.00 -14.24
C LYS A 428 12.15 -12.42 -13.41
N VAL A 429 12.26 -11.16 -12.98
CA VAL A 429 11.17 -10.50 -12.23
C VAL A 429 9.92 -10.43 -13.09
N LEU A 430 10.04 -9.98 -14.35
CA LEU A 430 8.90 -9.91 -15.27
C LEU A 430 8.31 -11.31 -15.53
N ASP A 431 9.13 -12.32 -15.77
CA ASP A 431 8.66 -13.69 -16.00
C ASP A 431 7.94 -14.27 -14.78
N ALA A 432 8.45 -14.05 -13.57
CA ALA A 432 7.77 -14.50 -12.36
C ALA A 432 6.39 -13.81 -12.19
N LEU A 433 6.30 -12.52 -12.50
CA LEU A 433 5.03 -11.77 -12.47
C LEU A 433 4.05 -12.31 -13.51
N ARG A 434 4.47 -12.51 -14.76
CA ARG A 434 3.63 -13.08 -15.85
C ARG A 434 3.09 -14.47 -15.50
N ASN A 435 3.88 -15.26 -14.78
CA ASN A 435 3.52 -16.62 -14.39
C ASN A 435 2.78 -16.69 -13.05
N GLY A 436 2.50 -15.54 -12.41
CA GLY A 436 1.85 -15.50 -11.11
C GLY A 436 2.64 -16.19 -9.99
N GLN A 437 3.95 -16.27 -10.14
CA GLN A 437 4.87 -16.81 -9.13
C GLN A 437 5.14 -15.75 -8.06
N SER A 438 4.07 -15.29 -7.43
CA SER A 438 4.11 -14.16 -6.51
C SER A 438 3.04 -14.22 -5.42
N PHE A 439 3.25 -13.43 -4.38
CA PHE A 439 2.22 -13.11 -3.39
C PHE A 439 2.26 -11.62 -3.05
N LEU A 440 1.13 -11.13 -2.54
CA LEU A 440 0.82 -9.74 -2.28
C LEU A 440 0.78 -9.55 -0.76
N THR A 441 1.33 -8.46 -0.22
CA THR A 441 1.30 -8.25 1.23
C THR A 441 1.49 -6.80 1.63
N ASN A 442 1.03 -6.43 2.83
CA ASN A 442 1.46 -5.22 3.54
C ASN A 442 2.16 -5.51 4.88
N GLY A 443 2.62 -6.74 5.08
CA GLY A 443 3.32 -7.14 6.30
C GLY A 443 3.59 -8.65 6.33
N PRO A 444 2.56 -9.49 6.39
CA PRO A 444 2.71 -10.93 6.54
C PRO A 444 3.38 -11.61 5.35
N ILE A 445 4.06 -12.72 5.61
CA ILE A 445 4.62 -13.59 4.58
C ILE A 445 3.66 -14.75 4.39
N LEU A 446 3.22 -14.97 3.15
CA LEU A 446 2.33 -16.06 2.79
C LEU A 446 2.68 -16.61 1.42
N TYR A 447 3.12 -17.87 1.37
CA TYR A 447 3.24 -18.61 0.12
C TYR A 447 2.88 -20.08 0.31
N ALA A 448 2.47 -20.70 -0.79
CA ALA A 448 1.92 -22.04 -0.82
C ALA A 448 2.76 -22.94 -1.74
N THR A 449 3.11 -24.13 -1.24
CA THR A 449 3.81 -25.15 -2.02
C THR A 449 2.96 -26.43 -2.05
N PRO A 450 2.46 -26.86 -3.21
CA PRO A 450 1.76 -28.13 -3.33
C PRO A 450 2.65 -29.32 -2.95
N ARG A 451 2.11 -30.28 -2.18
CA ARG A 451 2.72 -31.54 -1.75
C ARG A 451 1.76 -32.71 -2.03
N LYS A 452 2.23 -33.96 -1.87
CA LYS A 452 1.39 -35.15 -2.09
C LYS A 452 0.24 -35.22 -1.09
N GLU A 453 0.55 -34.90 0.17
CA GLU A 453 -0.33 -34.97 1.33
C GLU A 453 -1.25 -33.75 1.49
N GLY A 454 -0.91 -32.62 0.86
CA GLY A 454 -1.63 -31.37 1.03
C GLY A 454 -0.96 -30.18 0.37
N ILE A 455 -1.25 -28.99 0.87
CA ILE A 455 -0.58 -27.74 0.52
C ILE A 455 0.20 -27.28 1.74
N GLU A 456 1.52 -27.21 1.60
CA GLU A 456 2.39 -26.62 2.61
C GLU A 456 2.29 -25.10 2.52
N LEU A 457 1.80 -24.47 3.58
CA LEU A 457 1.71 -23.03 3.73
C LEU A 457 2.79 -22.54 4.67
N THR A 458 3.60 -21.59 4.20
CA THR A 458 4.43 -20.75 5.07
C THR A 458 3.64 -19.50 5.41
N ILE A 459 3.42 -19.27 6.70
CA ILE A 459 2.66 -18.11 7.20
C ILE A 459 3.44 -17.49 8.36
N LEU A 460 4.09 -16.35 8.09
CA LEU A 460 4.87 -15.63 9.10
C LEU A 460 4.38 -14.19 9.22
N GLY A 461 4.59 -13.57 10.38
CA GLY A 461 4.31 -12.15 10.57
C GLY A 461 5.19 -11.55 11.66
N ASN A 462 5.54 -10.27 11.52
CA ASN A 462 6.10 -9.47 12.61
C ASN A 462 5.00 -8.91 13.55
N LEU A 463 3.73 -9.01 13.14
CA LEU A 463 2.54 -8.71 13.92
C LEU A 463 1.60 -9.94 13.96
N PRO A 464 0.79 -10.11 15.01
CA PRO A 464 -0.15 -11.22 15.11
C PRO A 464 -1.15 -11.27 13.95
N LEU A 465 -1.46 -12.50 13.51
CA LEU A 465 -2.52 -12.80 12.55
C LEU A 465 -3.67 -13.54 13.25
N GLU A 466 -4.89 -13.37 12.73
CA GLU A 466 -6.09 -13.96 13.32
C GLU A 466 -6.67 -15.10 12.48
N GLN A 467 -6.65 -14.96 11.15
CA GLN A 467 -7.38 -15.86 10.27
C GLN A 467 -6.63 -16.16 8.97
N LEU A 468 -6.73 -17.42 8.55
CA LEU A 468 -6.45 -17.88 7.19
C LEU A 468 -7.79 -18.14 6.49
N SER A 469 -7.98 -17.52 5.33
CA SER A 469 -9.11 -17.75 4.43
C SER A 469 -8.59 -18.44 3.17
N ILE A 470 -9.29 -19.48 2.74
CA ILE A 470 -8.96 -20.31 1.58
C ILE A 470 -10.11 -20.15 0.59
N TYR A 471 -9.78 -19.78 -0.64
CA TYR A 471 -10.75 -19.60 -1.71
C TYR A 471 -10.42 -20.54 -2.86
N GLY A 472 -11.44 -21.15 -3.46
CA GLY A 472 -11.33 -22.03 -4.61
C GLY A 472 -12.45 -21.85 -5.61
N SER A 473 -12.26 -22.42 -6.80
CA SER A 473 -13.25 -22.39 -7.87
C SER A 473 -14.58 -23.01 -7.45
N GLY A 474 -15.68 -22.59 -8.07
CA GLY A 474 -17.01 -23.15 -7.77
C GLY A 474 -17.57 -22.68 -6.42
N GLY A 475 -17.06 -21.56 -5.90
CA GLY A 475 -17.51 -20.97 -4.64
C GLY A 475 -16.95 -21.62 -3.38
N TYR A 476 -15.89 -22.43 -3.49
CA TYR A 476 -15.22 -23.02 -2.32
C TYR A 476 -14.63 -21.91 -1.43
N GLU A 477 -15.03 -21.88 -0.16
CA GLU A 477 -14.49 -20.97 0.85
C GLU A 477 -14.34 -21.71 2.19
N ARG A 478 -13.17 -21.59 2.80
CA ARG A 478 -12.92 -22.12 4.15
C ARG A 478 -12.13 -21.11 4.98
N LYS A 479 -12.48 -20.98 6.26
CA LYS A 479 -11.77 -20.12 7.23
C LYS A 479 -11.18 -20.96 8.36
N ILE A 480 -9.97 -20.60 8.78
CA ILE A 480 -9.22 -21.26 9.84
C ILE A 480 -8.69 -20.16 10.76
N VAL A 481 -8.94 -20.29 12.06
CA VAL A 481 -8.34 -19.42 13.07
C VAL A 481 -6.86 -19.77 13.20
N LEU A 482 -5.99 -18.76 13.11
CA LEU A 482 -4.55 -18.92 13.19
C LEU A 482 -4.12 -18.97 14.65
N THR A 483 -3.47 -20.08 15.04
CA THR A 483 -2.89 -20.24 16.38
C THR A 483 -1.38 -20.28 16.25
N GLN A 484 -0.70 -19.38 16.98
CA GLN A 484 0.76 -19.28 16.94
C GLN A 484 1.40 -20.56 17.47
N ARG A 485 2.43 -21.04 16.76
CA ARG A 485 3.29 -22.14 17.18
C ARG A 485 4.05 -21.82 18.47
N GLU A 486 4.07 -22.75 19.42
CA GLU A 486 4.66 -22.55 20.76
C GLU A 486 6.15 -22.20 20.67
N GLU A 487 6.86 -22.76 19.69
CA GLU A 487 8.28 -22.57 19.46
C GLU A 487 8.66 -21.13 19.08
N THR A 488 7.69 -20.31 18.68
CA THR A 488 7.91 -18.90 18.31
C THR A 488 7.41 -17.90 19.34
N ARG A 489 6.80 -18.36 20.43
CA ARG A 489 6.34 -17.46 21.50
C ARG A 489 7.51 -16.69 22.10
N GLY A 490 7.36 -15.36 22.15
CA GLY A 490 8.37 -14.46 22.71
C GLY A 490 9.55 -14.14 21.79
N LYS A 491 9.58 -14.62 20.54
CA LYS A 491 10.69 -14.37 19.59
C LYS A 491 10.58 -13.06 18.81
N GLY A 492 9.56 -12.23 19.06
CA GLY A 492 9.34 -10.97 18.31
C GLY A 492 8.75 -11.16 16.90
N TYR A 493 8.39 -12.38 16.52
CA TYR A 493 7.65 -12.72 15.31
C TYR A 493 6.69 -13.90 15.57
N TYR A 494 5.82 -14.18 14.61
CA TYR A 494 4.76 -15.18 14.69
C TYR A 494 4.87 -16.17 13.53
N ASP A 495 4.85 -17.48 13.84
CA ASP A 495 4.77 -18.56 12.85
C ASP A 495 3.45 -19.32 12.98
N TYR A 496 2.72 -19.38 11.88
CA TYR A 496 1.45 -20.09 11.71
C TYR A 496 1.51 -21.11 10.57
N SER A 497 2.71 -21.46 10.12
CA SER A 497 2.92 -22.37 9.00
C SER A 497 2.26 -23.71 9.27
N MET A 498 1.73 -24.35 8.24
CA MET A 498 0.99 -25.61 8.37
C MET A 498 0.93 -26.36 7.05
N ILE A 499 0.68 -27.65 7.11
CA ILE A 499 0.26 -28.44 5.94
C ILE A 499 -1.25 -28.54 5.98
N LEU A 500 -1.92 -27.97 4.97
CA LEU A 500 -3.35 -28.15 4.76
C LEU A 500 -3.59 -29.45 3.99
N PRO A 501 -4.18 -30.48 4.60
CA PRO A 501 -4.41 -31.74 3.90
C PRO A 501 -5.41 -31.57 2.77
N TRP A 502 -5.19 -32.32 1.68
CA TRP A 502 -6.19 -32.43 0.62
C TRP A 502 -7.48 -33.04 1.18
N ASN A 503 -8.63 -32.49 0.78
CA ASN A 503 -9.95 -33.05 1.06
C ASN A 503 -10.73 -33.21 -0.25
N ALA A 504 -11.92 -33.83 -0.21
CA ALA A 504 -12.69 -34.09 -1.42
C ALA A 504 -13.01 -32.80 -2.20
N GLU A 505 -13.48 -31.76 -1.51
CA GLU A 505 -13.86 -30.47 -2.10
C GLU A 505 -12.64 -29.71 -2.66
N SER A 506 -11.52 -29.68 -1.92
CA SER A 506 -10.31 -28.98 -2.36
C SER A 506 -9.64 -29.66 -3.56
N ARG A 507 -9.86 -30.96 -3.76
CA ARG A 507 -9.40 -31.70 -4.96
C ARG A 507 -10.25 -31.42 -6.20
N GLU A 508 -11.49 -30.98 -6.04
CA GLU A 508 -12.37 -30.59 -7.15
C GLU A 508 -12.08 -29.16 -7.63
N CYS A 509 -11.38 -28.36 -6.82
CA CYS A 509 -11.02 -27.00 -7.16
C CYS A 509 -10.01 -26.95 -8.32
N LYS A 510 -10.29 -26.14 -9.35
CA LYS A 510 -9.38 -25.85 -10.46
C LYS A 510 -8.21 -24.98 -10.04
N TRP A 511 -8.43 -24.14 -9.02
CA TRP A 511 -7.47 -23.22 -8.45
C TRP A 511 -7.81 -23.01 -6.97
N LEU A 512 -6.79 -22.66 -6.18
CA LEU A 512 -6.91 -22.22 -4.79
C LEU A 512 -5.95 -21.06 -4.57
N PHE A 513 -6.42 -20.03 -3.87
CA PHE A 513 -5.57 -18.98 -3.31
C PHE A 513 -5.87 -18.78 -1.83
N PHE A 514 -4.92 -18.16 -1.14
CA PHE A 514 -4.90 -18.07 0.32
C PHE A 514 -4.81 -16.61 0.75
N VAL A 515 -5.50 -16.28 1.84
CA VAL A 515 -5.45 -14.96 2.48
C VAL A 515 -5.19 -15.15 3.97
N ALA A 516 -4.06 -14.64 4.47
CA ALA A 516 -3.76 -14.62 5.90
C ALA A 516 -3.83 -13.18 6.40
N ALA A 517 -4.63 -12.91 7.43
CA ALA A 517 -4.85 -11.56 7.93
C ALA A 517 -5.18 -11.52 9.43
N SER A 518 -4.89 -10.40 10.08
CA SER A 518 -5.65 -9.94 11.26
C SER A 518 -6.65 -8.85 10.88
N ASP A 519 -6.22 -7.90 10.06
CA ASP A 519 -7.09 -6.94 9.38
C ASP A 519 -6.46 -6.47 8.07
N PHE A 520 -7.07 -5.47 7.43
CA PHE A 520 -6.61 -4.93 6.16
C PHE A 520 -5.29 -4.14 6.23
N THR A 521 -4.73 -3.91 7.43
CA THR A 521 -3.41 -3.32 7.65
C THR A 521 -2.33 -4.36 7.94
N ASN A 522 -2.70 -5.64 8.03
CA ASN A 522 -1.78 -6.76 8.23
C ASN A 522 -2.34 -8.02 7.55
N MET A 523 -2.12 -8.11 6.24
CA MET A 523 -2.70 -9.13 5.36
C MET A 523 -1.75 -9.52 4.23
N ALA A 524 -1.78 -10.78 3.83
CA ALA A 524 -1.15 -11.29 2.62
C ALA A 524 -2.14 -12.13 1.79
N ILE A 525 -1.99 -12.10 0.46
CA ILE A 525 -2.82 -12.80 -0.53
C ILE A 525 -1.88 -13.51 -1.51
N THR A 526 -2.07 -14.82 -1.76
CA THR A 526 -1.30 -15.52 -2.81
C THR A 526 -1.92 -15.36 -4.19
N ASN A 527 -1.12 -15.44 -5.24
CA ASN A 527 -1.67 -15.88 -6.52
C ASN A 527 -2.17 -17.34 -6.41
N PRO A 528 -3.09 -17.78 -7.28
CA PRO A 528 -3.62 -19.12 -7.25
C PRO A 528 -2.54 -20.15 -7.58
N THR A 529 -2.50 -21.23 -6.81
CA THR A 529 -1.73 -22.41 -7.19
C THR A 529 -2.44 -23.08 -8.37
N GLN A 530 -1.85 -23.00 -9.56
CA GLN A 530 -2.44 -23.56 -10.78
C GLN A 530 -2.09 -25.04 -10.96
N ASN A 531 -2.92 -25.76 -11.72
CA ASN A 531 -2.69 -27.16 -12.11
C ASN A 531 -2.55 -28.16 -10.94
N MET A 532 -3.46 -28.09 -9.96
CA MET A 532 -3.55 -29.10 -8.87
C MET A 532 -3.79 -30.53 -9.37
N GLN A 533 -4.30 -30.68 -10.60
CA GLN A 533 -4.55 -31.98 -11.22
C GLN A 533 -3.28 -32.84 -11.36
N CYS A 534 -2.10 -32.21 -11.55
CA CYS A 534 -0.81 -32.92 -11.61
C CYS A 534 -0.41 -33.56 -10.28
N PHE A 535 -0.91 -33.05 -9.15
CA PHE A 535 -0.63 -33.58 -7.81
C PHE A 535 -1.69 -34.58 -7.35
N CYS A 536 -2.88 -34.54 -7.95
CA CYS A 536 -3.96 -35.50 -7.70
C CYS A 536 -3.84 -36.80 -8.55
N SER A 537 -2.99 -36.82 -9.58
CA SER A 537 -2.81 -37.98 -10.46
C SER A 537 -1.82 -39.03 -9.98
N VAL A 538 -1.22 -38.86 -8.79
CA VAL A 538 -0.47 -39.95 -8.14
C VAL A 538 -1.50 -40.89 -7.53
N LYS A 539 -2.07 -41.77 -8.36
CA LYS A 539 -2.76 -42.98 -7.87
C LYS A 539 -1.76 -43.71 -6.96
N ASP A 540 -2.19 -44.02 -5.75
CA ASP A 540 -1.44 -44.89 -4.85
C ASP A 540 -1.21 -46.23 -5.56
N ASN A 541 0.07 -46.50 -5.89
CA ASN A 541 0.56 -47.82 -6.22
C ASN A 541 1.19 -48.42 -4.98
#